data_AF-A0AAU4BBT1-F1
#
_entry.id   AF-A0AAU4BBT1-F1
#
_cell.length_a   1.000
_cell.length_b   1.000
_cell.length_c   1.000
_cell.angle_alpha   90.00
_cell.angle_beta   90.00
_cell.angle_gamma   90.00
#
_symmetry.space_group_name_H-M   'P 1'
#
loop_
_entity.id
_entity.type
_entity.pdbx_description
1 polymer ?
#
loop_
_entity_poly.entity_id
_entity_poly.type
_entity_poly.pdbx_seq_one_letter_code
_entity_poly.pdbx_strand_id
1 'polypeptide(L)'
;MTGDIAERVLGGKGRTGAHNGPAPSTLAIAAGLAGWLGVTVLSQHPERLFDGLRRYDPVGALIPNWRFFAPEPAQHDFHVLHRVMTADGASTEWRLTTQIADRSWKDWIWFPSRRQEKGLFDICSELITLMSMGEKDLAGTTGFQVLRNFVESVVRAERADEDPPRGFQFVIARYTGYAEDGDPEYLLVSAFVPLASSAPAHV
;
A
#
# COMPACT_ATOMS: atom_id res chain seq x y z
N MET A 1 -11.45 -5.73 -91.84
CA MET A 1 -11.31 -6.81 -90.85
C MET A 1 -11.32 -6.17 -89.47
N THR A 2 -12.51 -5.83 -88.98
CA THR A 2 -12.73 -5.08 -87.73
C THR A 2 -14.01 -5.65 -87.15
N GLY A 3 -13.88 -6.56 -86.20
CA GLY A 3 -15.03 -7.24 -85.61
C GLY A 3 -14.64 -8.52 -84.92
N ASP A 4 -13.77 -8.46 -83.91
CA ASP A 4 -13.63 -9.57 -82.94
C ASP A 4 -12.97 -9.17 -81.60
N ILE A 5 -13.18 -7.93 -81.14
CA ILE A 5 -12.64 -7.47 -79.83
C ILE A 5 -13.72 -6.83 -78.95
N ALA A 6 -14.91 -6.55 -79.49
CA ALA A 6 -15.98 -5.86 -78.76
C ALA A 6 -16.85 -6.77 -77.89
N GLU A 7 -16.93 -8.08 -78.14
CA GLU A 7 -17.83 -8.98 -77.38
C GLU A 7 -17.23 -9.56 -76.09
N ARG A 8 -15.92 -9.43 -75.85
CA ARG A 8 -15.31 -9.95 -74.60
C ARG A 8 -15.41 -9.01 -73.40
N VAL A 9 -15.93 -7.79 -73.59
CA VAL A 9 -16.04 -6.77 -72.52
C VAL A 9 -17.43 -6.72 -71.88
N LEU A 10 -18.44 -7.38 -72.47
CA LEU A 10 -19.83 -7.36 -71.96
C LEU A 10 -20.24 -8.64 -71.21
N GLY A 11 -19.27 -9.47 -70.79
CA GLY A 11 -19.47 -10.54 -69.83
C GLY A 11 -19.52 -10.02 -68.39
N GLY A 12 -20.36 -9.01 -68.13
CA GLY A 12 -20.66 -8.47 -66.81
C GLY A 12 -21.37 -9.51 -65.96
N LYS A 13 -20.62 -10.48 -65.43
CA LYS A 13 -21.07 -11.36 -64.36
C LYS A 13 -21.17 -10.50 -63.11
N GLY A 14 -22.36 -9.93 -62.91
CA GLY A 14 -22.74 -9.27 -61.67
C GLY A 14 -22.44 -10.22 -60.51
N ARG A 15 -21.30 -10.01 -59.86
CA ARG A 15 -21.06 -10.50 -58.51
C ARG A 15 -21.92 -9.60 -57.63
N THR A 16 -23.20 -9.94 -57.51
CA THR A 16 -24.00 -9.54 -56.37
C THR A 16 -23.24 -10.10 -55.17
N GLY A 17 -22.39 -9.27 -54.57
CA GLY A 17 -21.89 -9.49 -53.24
C GLY A 17 -23.11 -9.47 -52.35
N ALA A 18 -23.73 -10.63 -52.16
CA ALA A 18 -24.59 -10.87 -51.03
C ALA A 18 -23.74 -10.46 -49.83
N HIS A 19 -24.09 -9.32 -49.23
CA HIS A 19 -23.51 -8.89 -47.98
C HIS A 19 -24.07 -9.89 -46.96
N ASN A 20 -23.44 -11.08 -46.92
CA ASN A 20 -23.73 -12.07 -45.93
C ASN A 20 -23.49 -11.35 -44.61
N GLY A 21 -24.57 -11.16 -43.86
CA GLY A 21 -24.47 -10.69 -42.49
C GLY A 21 -23.42 -11.54 -41.77
N PRO A 22 -22.76 -10.98 -40.74
CA PRO A 22 -21.74 -11.71 -40.00
C PRO A 22 -22.26 -13.10 -39.67
N ALA A 23 -21.45 -14.12 -39.95
CA ALA A 23 -21.82 -15.50 -39.65
C ALA A 23 -22.30 -15.59 -38.19
N PRO A 24 -23.25 -16.46 -37.84
CA PRO A 24 -23.78 -16.55 -36.48
C PRO A 24 -22.68 -16.79 -35.44
N SER A 25 -21.59 -17.45 -35.82
CA SER A 25 -20.36 -17.59 -35.02
C SER A 25 -19.67 -16.27 -34.76
N THR A 26 -19.55 -15.40 -35.77
CA THR A 26 -18.98 -14.05 -35.64
C THR A 26 -19.81 -13.19 -34.69
N LEU A 27 -21.14 -13.26 -34.79
CA LEU A 27 -22.04 -12.55 -33.86
C LEU A 27 -21.90 -13.07 -32.42
N ALA A 28 -21.82 -14.39 -32.24
CA ALA A 28 -21.64 -15.00 -30.91
C ALA A 28 -20.29 -14.61 -30.28
N ILE A 29 -19.21 -14.64 -31.06
CA ILE A 29 -17.87 -14.21 -30.59
C ILE A 29 -17.87 -12.72 -30.26
N ALA A 30 -18.45 -11.89 -31.13
CA ALA A 30 -18.53 -10.45 -30.90
C ALA A 30 -19.35 -10.10 -29.65
N ALA A 31 -20.48 -10.78 -29.43
CA ALA A 31 -21.30 -10.61 -28.23
C ALA A 31 -20.54 -11.06 -26.96
N GLY A 32 -19.82 -12.18 -27.03
CA GLY A 32 -18.99 -12.66 -25.92
C GLY A 32 -17.86 -11.68 -25.57
N LEU A 33 -17.15 -11.17 -26.57
CA LEU A 33 -16.09 -10.18 -26.39
C LEU A 33 -16.61 -8.84 -25.89
N ALA A 34 -17.75 -8.37 -26.40
CA ALA A 34 -18.38 -7.13 -25.95
C ALA A 34 -18.87 -7.26 -24.50
N GLY A 35 -19.43 -8.41 -24.12
CA GLY A 35 -19.81 -8.70 -22.74
C GLY A 35 -18.58 -8.74 -21.81
N TRP A 36 -17.51 -9.41 -22.23
CA TRP A 36 -16.25 -9.47 -21.47
C TRP A 36 -15.60 -8.09 -21.32
N LEU A 37 -15.59 -7.28 -22.37
CA LEU A 37 -15.10 -5.90 -22.33
C LEU A 37 -15.94 -5.04 -21.39
N GLY A 38 -17.28 -5.16 -21.44
CA GLY A 38 -18.19 -4.44 -20.56
C GLY A 38 -17.95 -4.79 -19.08
N VAL A 39 -17.84 -6.08 -18.76
CA VAL A 39 -17.50 -6.55 -17.41
C VAL A 39 -16.13 -6.01 -16.97
N THR A 40 -15.15 -5.99 -17.88
CA THR A 40 -13.82 -5.45 -17.59
C THR A 40 -13.90 -3.96 -17.27
N VAL A 41 -14.57 -3.14 -18.09
CA VAL A 41 -14.73 -1.69 -17.86
C VAL A 41 -15.45 -1.39 -16.55
N LEU A 42 -16.56 -2.11 -16.27
CA LEU A 42 -17.29 -1.98 -15.01
C LEU A 42 -16.43 -2.36 -13.80
N SER A 43 -15.62 -3.41 -13.92
CA SER A 43 -14.70 -3.85 -12.85
C SER A 43 -13.52 -2.90 -12.62
N GLN A 44 -13.17 -2.06 -13.60
CA GLN A 44 -12.16 -1.02 -13.43
C GLN A 44 -12.73 0.27 -12.82
N HIS A 45 -14.04 0.37 -12.59
CA HIS A 45 -14.66 1.56 -12.01
C HIS A 45 -14.13 1.81 -10.58
N PRO A 46 -13.82 3.08 -10.21
CA PRO A 46 -13.23 3.40 -8.91
C PRO A 46 -14.11 3.00 -7.72
N GLU A 47 -15.45 3.02 -7.88
CA GLU A 47 -16.39 2.61 -6.85
C GLU A 47 -16.40 1.09 -6.61
N ARG A 48 -16.12 0.70 -5.35
CA ARG A 48 -16.04 -0.68 -4.85
C ARG A 48 -17.35 -1.49 -4.94
N LEU A 49 -18.46 -0.86 -5.34
CA LEU A 49 -19.77 -1.51 -5.49
C LEU A 49 -19.76 -2.64 -6.54
N PHE A 50 -18.82 -2.59 -7.49
CA PHE A 50 -18.69 -3.59 -8.56
C PHE A 50 -17.64 -4.69 -8.28
N ASP A 51 -16.93 -4.64 -7.15
CA ASP A 51 -15.97 -5.69 -6.75
C ASP A 51 -16.66 -7.03 -6.43
N GLY A 52 -17.99 -7.04 -6.29
CA GLY A 52 -18.77 -8.26 -6.06
C GLY A 52 -18.67 -9.29 -7.21
N LEU A 53 -18.42 -8.87 -8.46
CA LEU A 53 -18.16 -9.79 -9.56
C LEU A 53 -16.78 -10.46 -9.46
N ARG A 54 -15.84 -9.79 -8.79
CA ARG A 54 -14.44 -10.22 -8.68
C ARG A 54 -14.26 -11.41 -7.73
N ARG A 55 -15.22 -11.66 -6.83
CA ARG A 55 -15.25 -12.87 -5.99
C ARG A 55 -15.28 -14.17 -6.79
N TYR A 56 -15.76 -14.12 -8.04
CA TYR A 56 -15.85 -15.27 -8.94
C TYR A 56 -14.59 -15.48 -9.78
N ASP A 57 -13.61 -14.58 -9.70
CA ASP A 57 -12.30 -14.71 -10.34
C ASP A 57 -11.17 -14.47 -9.31
N PRO A 58 -10.97 -15.41 -8.37
CA PRO A 58 -10.00 -15.25 -7.27
C PRO A 58 -8.54 -15.25 -7.76
N VAL A 59 -8.27 -15.79 -8.94
CA VAL A 59 -6.93 -15.84 -9.55
C VAL A 59 -6.66 -14.60 -10.40
N GLY A 60 -7.70 -13.80 -10.74
CA GLY A 60 -7.57 -12.63 -11.60
C GLY A 60 -7.23 -12.98 -13.05
N ALA A 61 -7.59 -14.19 -13.49
CA ALA A 61 -7.25 -14.73 -14.80
C ALA A 61 -8.26 -14.30 -15.88
N LEU A 62 -9.51 -14.02 -15.49
CA LEU A 62 -10.60 -13.68 -16.39
C LEU A 62 -10.85 -12.17 -16.45
N ILE A 63 -10.62 -11.45 -15.35
CA ILE A 63 -10.83 -10.01 -15.20
C ILE A 63 -9.48 -9.37 -14.83
N PRO A 64 -8.73 -8.86 -15.81
CA PRO A 64 -7.41 -8.29 -15.54
C PRO A 64 -7.55 -6.99 -14.73
N ASN A 65 -6.83 -6.87 -13.64
CA ASN A 65 -6.84 -5.68 -12.78
C ASN A 65 -5.65 -4.78 -13.05
N TRP A 66 -5.92 -3.62 -13.63
CA TRP A 66 -4.90 -2.62 -13.97
C TRP A 66 -4.87 -1.44 -13.01
N ARG A 67 -5.56 -1.53 -11.86
CA ARG A 67 -5.47 -0.57 -10.76
C ARG A 67 -4.10 -0.70 -10.07
N PHE A 68 -3.05 -0.25 -10.76
CA PHE A 68 -1.68 -0.18 -10.27
C PHE A 68 -1.47 1.04 -9.35
N PHE A 69 -2.44 1.96 -9.33
CA PHE A 69 -2.48 3.11 -8.45
C PHE A 69 -3.60 2.90 -7.42
N ALA A 70 -3.23 2.85 -6.14
CA ALA A 70 -4.19 2.84 -5.06
C ALA A 70 -5.10 4.08 -5.19
N PRO A 71 -6.44 3.93 -5.11
CA PRO A 71 -7.39 5.03 -5.34
C PRO A 71 -7.17 6.23 -4.40
N GLU A 72 -6.71 5.98 -3.17
CA GLU A 72 -6.01 6.99 -2.37
C GLU A 72 -4.52 6.62 -2.38
N PRO A 73 -3.63 7.42 -3.00
CA PRO A 73 -2.20 7.29 -2.71
C PRO A 73 -1.98 7.53 -1.21
N ALA A 74 -0.96 6.89 -0.62
CA ALA A 74 -0.55 7.20 0.75
C ALA A 74 -0.06 8.67 0.80
N GLN A 75 -0.97 9.59 1.10
CA GLN A 75 -0.69 11.04 1.12
C GLN A 75 -0.01 11.50 2.41
N HIS A 76 0.15 10.60 3.38
CA HIS A 76 0.60 10.93 4.71
C HIS A 76 1.61 9.88 5.18
N ASP A 77 2.73 10.36 5.71
CA ASP A 77 3.73 9.52 6.32
C ASP A 77 3.48 9.43 7.82
N PHE A 78 3.74 8.26 8.39
CA PHE A 78 3.70 8.05 9.84
C PHE A 78 5.09 8.25 10.42
N HIS A 79 5.18 9.10 11.42
CA HIS A 79 6.38 9.31 12.21
C HIS A 79 6.15 8.75 13.60
N VAL A 80 7.05 7.86 14.02
CA VAL A 80 7.08 7.37 15.38
C VAL A 80 8.11 8.18 16.14
N LEU A 81 7.68 8.87 17.19
CA LEU A 81 8.57 9.55 18.11
C LEU A 81 8.57 8.81 19.44
N HIS A 82 9.70 8.87 20.15
CA HIS A 82 9.82 8.36 21.49
C HIS A 82 10.42 9.40 22.42
N ARG A 83 10.14 9.25 23.71
CA ARG A 83 10.82 9.94 24.79
C ARG A 83 11.13 8.96 25.89
N VAL A 84 12.24 9.19 26.58
CA VAL A 84 12.65 8.38 27.72
C VAL A 84 12.49 9.16 29.02
N MET A 85 12.21 8.44 30.10
CA MET A 85 12.31 8.97 31.44
C MET A 85 13.67 8.55 32.03
N THR A 86 14.51 9.52 32.33
CA THR A 86 15.86 9.29 32.86
C THR A 86 15.80 8.65 34.24
N ALA A 87 16.95 8.16 34.73
CA ALA A 87 17.07 7.62 36.08
C ALA A 87 16.57 8.61 37.15
N ASP A 88 16.82 9.91 36.95
CA ASP A 88 16.41 11.00 37.84
C ASP A 88 14.90 11.33 37.76
N GLY A 89 14.15 10.66 36.90
CA GLY A 89 12.72 10.90 36.70
C GLY A 89 12.40 12.08 35.79
N ALA A 90 13.40 12.71 35.17
CA ALA A 90 13.18 13.74 34.16
C ALA A 90 12.73 13.10 32.83
N SER A 91 11.76 13.72 32.16
CA SER A 91 11.38 13.32 30.80
C SER A 91 12.22 14.06 29.78
N THR A 92 12.74 13.33 28.81
CA THR A 92 13.48 13.89 27.68
C THR A 92 12.54 14.46 26.62
N GLU A 93 13.10 15.27 25.72
CA GLU A 93 12.38 15.75 24.53
C GLU A 93 12.00 14.58 23.60
N TRP A 94 10.94 14.78 22.82
CA TRP A 94 10.53 13.82 21.80
C TRP A 94 11.58 13.72 20.70
N ARG A 95 12.03 12.50 20.40
CA ARG A 95 12.98 12.19 19.33
C ARG A 95 12.35 11.23 18.34
N LEU A 96 12.72 11.34 17.06
CA LEU A 96 12.30 10.39 16.04
C LEU A 96 12.91 9.02 16.30
N THR A 97 12.08 7.99 16.40
CA THR A 97 12.51 6.60 16.62
C THR A 97 13.20 5.99 15.40
N THR A 98 12.87 6.48 14.20
CA THR A 98 13.52 6.05 12.97
C THR A 98 14.09 7.28 12.30
N GLN A 99 15.42 7.38 12.26
CA GLN A 99 16.08 8.37 11.44
C GLN A 99 16.02 7.89 9.99
N ILE A 100 15.60 8.79 9.09
CA ILE A 100 15.67 8.53 7.65
C ILE A 100 17.14 8.27 7.35
N ALA A 101 17.47 7.05 6.90
CA ALA A 101 18.85 6.68 6.66
C ALA A 101 19.47 7.58 5.58
N ASP A 102 20.64 8.15 5.87
CA ASP A 102 21.39 8.92 4.89
C ASP A 102 21.71 8.03 3.69
N ARG A 103 21.45 8.57 2.48
CA ARG A 103 21.59 7.82 1.24
C ARG A 103 23.05 7.47 1.00
N SER A 104 23.39 6.18 1.08
CA SER A 104 24.71 5.68 0.76
C SER A 104 24.83 5.31 -0.72
N TRP A 105 26.05 5.04 -1.19
CA TRP A 105 26.28 4.46 -2.52
C TRP A 105 25.99 2.94 -2.53
N LYS A 106 26.08 2.26 -1.38
CA LYS A 106 25.80 0.81 -1.25
C LYS A 106 24.33 0.47 -1.46
N ASP A 107 23.52 1.39 -0.98
CA ASP A 107 22.08 1.51 -1.12
C ASP A 107 21.63 1.37 -2.59
N TRP A 108 22.36 1.92 -3.57
CA TRP A 108 22.04 1.74 -5.00
C TRP A 108 21.96 0.27 -5.46
N ILE A 109 22.72 -0.62 -4.81
CA ILE A 109 22.75 -2.05 -5.13
C ILE A 109 21.75 -2.81 -4.25
N TRP A 110 21.62 -2.43 -2.97
CA TRP A 110 20.75 -3.08 -2.02
C TRP A 110 20.38 -2.13 -0.87
N PHE A 111 19.09 -1.76 -0.78
CA PHE A 111 18.51 -0.94 0.30
C PHE A 111 17.69 -1.83 1.27
N PRO A 112 18.30 -2.46 2.29
CA PRO A 112 17.57 -3.27 3.26
C PRO A 112 16.70 -2.41 4.21
N SER A 113 17.12 -1.17 4.49
CA SER A 113 16.45 -0.23 5.40
C SER A 113 15.01 0.10 4.97
N ARG A 114 14.75 0.22 3.65
CA ARG A 114 13.41 0.48 3.12
C ARG A 114 12.36 -0.58 3.48
N ARG A 115 12.78 -1.84 3.68
CA ARG A 115 11.85 -2.90 4.10
C ARG A 115 11.39 -2.70 5.54
N GLN A 116 12.26 -2.17 6.40
CA GLN A 116 11.91 -1.84 7.79
C GLN A 116 10.95 -0.64 7.85
N GLU A 117 11.23 0.41 7.08
CA GLU A 117 10.34 1.59 6.96
C GLU A 117 8.94 1.18 6.50
N LYS A 118 8.86 0.33 5.47
CA LYS A 118 7.58 -0.21 5.01
C LYS A 118 6.87 -1.04 6.09
N GLY A 119 7.60 -1.90 6.80
CA GLY A 119 7.03 -2.70 7.90
C GLY A 119 6.46 -1.82 9.01
N LEU A 120 7.18 -0.75 9.38
CA LEU A 120 6.71 0.22 10.37
C LEU A 120 5.44 0.95 9.90
N PHE A 121 5.41 1.36 8.63
CA PHE A 121 4.23 1.99 8.02
C PHE A 121 3.02 1.06 8.02
N ASP A 122 3.20 -0.20 7.64
CA ASP A 122 2.13 -1.19 7.58
C ASP A 122 1.56 -1.45 9.00
N ILE A 123 2.41 -1.54 10.03
CA ILE A 123 1.99 -1.68 11.44
C ILE A 123 1.22 -0.43 11.92
N CYS A 124 1.71 0.77 11.64
CA CYS A 124 1.02 2.00 12.04
C CYS A 124 -0.36 2.11 11.37
N SER A 125 -0.43 1.78 10.08
CA SER A 125 -1.68 1.77 9.30
C SER A 125 -2.71 0.79 9.87
N GLU A 126 -2.26 -0.41 10.25
CA GLU A 126 -3.11 -1.42 10.90
C GLU A 126 -3.65 -0.90 12.24
N LEU A 127 -2.78 -0.34 13.09
CA LEU A 127 -3.17 0.20 14.39
C LEU A 127 -4.19 1.34 14.27
N ILE A 128 -4.00 2.25 13.32
CA ILE A 128 -4.95 3.35 13.07
C ILE A 128 -6.28 2.82 12.57
N THR A 129 -6.25 1.79 11.70
CA THR A 129 -7.46 1.13 11.23
C THR A 129 -8.22 0.50 12.39
N LEU A 130 -7.55 -0.23 13.29
CA LEU A 130 -8.16 -0.82 14.48
C LEU A 130 -8.76 0.25 15.41
N MET A 131 -8.06 1.36 15.63
CA MET A 131 -8.59 2.50 16.40
C MET A 131 -9.86 3.08 15.75
N SER A 132 -9.87 3.24 14.42
CA SER A 132 -11.04 3.76 13.69
C SER A 132 -12.25 2.81 13.75
N MET A 133 -12.01 1.51 13.91
CA MET A 133 -13.04 0.49 14.12
C MET A 133 -13.54 0.43 15.58
N GLY A 134 -12.98 1.24 16.48
CA GLY A 134 -13.37 1.30 17.89
C GLY A 134 -12.73 0.24 18.77
N GLU A 135 -11.61 -0.34 18.36
CA GLU A 135 -10.83 -1.28 19.19
C GLU A 135 -10.41 -0.61 20.50
N LYS A 136 -10.69 -1.26 21.63
CA LYS A 136 -10.46 -0.69 22.96
C LYS A 136 -9.15 -1.14 23.58
N ASP A 137 -8.66 -2.33 23.21
CA ASP A 137 -7.40 -2.87 23.70
C ASP A 137 -6.35 -2.90 22.59
N LEU A 138 -5.88 -1.72 22.20
CA LEU A 138 -4.82 -1.62 21.21
C LEU A 138 -3.50 -2.21 21.74
N ALA A 139 -3.27 -2.15 23.05
CA ALA A 139 -2.05 -2.64 23.69
C ALA A 139 -1.90 -4.18 23.63
N GLY A 140 -3.02 -4.89 23.59
CA GLY A 140 -3.06 -6.34 23.39
C GLY A 140 -2.78 -6.78 21.94
N THR A 141 -2.80 -5.87 20.97
CA THR A 141 -2.63 -6.23 19.55
C THR A 141 -1.17 -6.57 19.22
N THR A 142 -0.97 -7.50 18.29
CA THR A 142 0.36 -7.88 17.81
C THR A 142 1.11 -6.68 17.22
N GLY A 143 0.42 -5.85 16.43
CA GLY A 143 1.02 -4.65 15.84
C GLY A 143 1.58 -3.70 16.90
N PHE A 144 0.83 -3.48 17.99
CA PHE A 144 1.29 -2.61 19.07
C PHE A 144 2.49 -3.21 19.80
N GLN A 145 2.48 -4.51 20.06
CA GLN A 145 3.59 -5.20 20.73
C GLN A 145 4.88 -5.17 19.89
N VAL A 146 4.77 -5.38 18.57
CA VAL A 146 5.91 -5.28 17.65
C VAL A 146 6.44 -3.86 17.64
N LEU A 147 5.57 -2.85 17.53
CA LEU A 147 5.98 -1.44 17.58
C LEU A 147 6.67 -1.09 18.90
N ARG A 148 6.09 -1.51 20.03
CA ARG A 148 6.66 -1.31 21.37
C ARG A 148 8.05 -1.91 21.48
N ASN A 149 8.23 -3.16 21.05
CA ASN A 149 9.52 -3.85 21.10
C ASN A 149 10.55 -3.22 20.17
N PHE A 150 10.11 -2.70 19.03
CA PHE A 150 10.97 -1.93 18.12
C PHE A 150 11.43 -0.61 18.74
N VAL A 151 10.52 0.16 19.36
CA VAL A 151 10.93 1.38 20.07
C VAL A 151 11.85 1.06 21.25
N GLU A 152 11.56 0.00 22.00
CA GLU A 152 12.44 -0.45 23.08
C GLU A 152 13.85 -0.75 22.59
N SER A 153 14.01 -1.44 21.45
CA SER A 153 15.33 -1.77 20.92
C SER A 153 16.10 -0.52 20.49
N VAL A 154 15.42 0.47 19.90
CA VAL A 154 16.01 1.76 19.55
C VAL A 154 16.44 2.53 20.79
N VAL A 155 15.58 2.64 21.80
CA VAL A 155 15.89 3.32 23.07
C VAL A 155 17.11 2.70 23.75
N ARG A 156 17.20 1.36 23.78
CA ARG A 156 18.34 0.65 24.35
C ARG A 156 19.63 0.89 23.56
N ALA A 157 19.54 0.99 22.24
CA ALA A 157 20.70 1.28 21.40
C ALA A 157 21.19 2.73 21.57
N GLU A 158 20.28 3.71 21.62
CA GLU A 158 20.64 5.12 21.83
C GLU A 158 21.26 5.40 23.20
N ARG A 159 20.86 4.62 24.22
CA ARG A 159 21.31 4.79 25.61
C ARG A 159 22.31 3.72 26.04
N ALA A 160 22.97 3.04 25.11
CA ALA A 160 23.92 1.99 25.44
C ALA A 160 25.10 2.49 26.31
N ASP A 161 25.48 3.76 26.13
CA ASP A 161 26.60 4.41 26.86
C ASP A 161 26.12 5.31 28.03
N GLU A 162 24.82 5.33 28.32
CA GLU A 162 24.21 6.17 29.37
C GLU A 162 23.55 5.31 30.46
N ASP A 163 23.16 5.93 31.58
CA ASP A 163 22.38 5.24 32.60
C ASP A 163 21.04 4.73 32.03
N PRO A 164 20.65 3.48 32.35
CA PRO A 164 19.46 2.89 31.78
C PRO A 164 18.22 3.70 32.20
N PRO A 165 17.40 4.18 31.24
CA PRO A 165 16.21 4.93 31.56
C PRO A 165 15.20 4.06 32.31
N ARG A 166 14.35 4.69 33.13
CA ARG A 166 13.29 3.98 33.87
C ARG A 166 12.23 3.38 32.95
N GLY A 167 12.13 3.92 31.73
CA GLY A 167 11.17 3.51 30.74
C GLY A 167 11.05 4.53 29.62
N PHE A 168 10.11 4.28 28.72
CA PHE A 168 9.87 5.13 27.56
C PHE A 168 8.38 5.28 27.27
N GLN A 169 8.08 6.28 26.47
CA GLN A 169 6.79 6.46 25.81
C GLN A 169 7.04 6.69 24.32
N PHE A 170 6.09 6.29 23.50
CA PHE A 170 6.11 6.57 22.07
C PHE A 170 4.79 7.18 21.61
N VAL A 171 4.86 7.92 20.51
CA VAL A 171 3.72 8.56 19.86
C VAL A 171 3.78 8.25 18.38
N ILE A 172 2.62 7.96 17.79
CA ILE A 172 2.43 7.90 16.34
C ILE A 172 1.88 9.24 15.92
N ALA A 173 2.68 10.00 15.17
CA ALA A 173 2.29 11.25 14.55
C ALA A 173 2.10 11.06 13.05
N ARG A 174 1.15 11.78 12.48
CA ARG A 174 0.92 11.84 11.05
C ARG A 174 1.43 13.17 10.52
N TYR A 175 2.24 13.10 9.48
CA TYR A 175 2.82 14.29 8.86
C TYR A 175 2.40 14.39 7.39
N THR A 176 1.94 15.58 6.98
CA THR A 176 1.55 15.91 5.61
C THR A 176 2.75 16.39 4.79
N GLY A 177 3.86 15.65 4.81
CA GLY A 177 5.05 15.85 3.95
C GLY A 177 5.30 17.28 3.44
N TYR A 178 4.81 17.55 2.22
CA TYR A 178 5.05 18.77 1.43
C TYR A 178 4.20 20.00 1.79
N ALA A 179 3.19 19.87 2.66
CA ALA A 179 2.41 21.01 3.12
C ALA A 179 3.06 21.57 4.39
N GLU A 180 3.81 22.66 4.24
CA GLU A 180 4.55 23.34 5.33
C GLU A 180 3.64 23.91 6.44
N ASP A 181 2.31 23.88 6.27
CA ASP A 181 1.32 24.55 7.14
C ASP A 181 0.43 23.58 7.95
N GLY A 182 0.75 22.28 7.97
CA GLY A 182 0.01 21.29 8.75
C GLY A 182 0.63 21.04 10.11
N ASP A 183 -0.05 21.39 11.21
CA ASP A 183 0.32 20.89 12.53
C ASP A 183 0.29 19.35 12.53
N PRO A 184 1.33 18.68 13.06
CA PRO A 184 1.38 17.22 13.08
C PRO A 184 0.22 16.65 13.91
N GLU A 185 -0.54 15.75 13.31
CA GLU A 185 -1.66 15.11 13.99
C GLU A 185 -1.13 13.96 14.84
N TYR A 186 -1.23 14.07 16.17
CA TYR A 186 -0.87 13.00 17.10
C TYR A 186 -2.00 11.99 17.18
N LEU A 187 -1.83 10.84 16.51
CA LEU A 187 -2.86 9.82 16.40
C LEU A 187 -2.92 8.90 17.63
N LEU A 188 -1.77 8.61 18.23
CA LEU A 188 -1.68 7.72 19.39
C LEU A 188 -0.51 8.11 20.28
N VAL A 189 -0.74 8.21 21.58
CA VAL A 189 0.31 8.29 22.61
C VAL A 189 0.25 7.03 23.46
N SER A 190 1.38 6.32 23.58
CA SER A 190 1.45 5.10 24.39
C SER A 190 1.38 5.42 25.88
N ALA A 191 0.87 4.47 26.67
CA ALA A 191 1.12 4.45 28.10
C ALA A 191 2.64 4.36 28.38
N PHE A 192 3.05 4.72 29.59
CA PHE A 192 4.44 4.58 30.01
C PHE A 192 4.84 3.10 30.05
N VAL A 193 5.88 2.74 29.30
CA VAL A 193 6.42 1.38 29.25
C VAL A 193 7.66 1.34 30.14
N PRO A 194 7.62 0.62 31.29
CA PRO A 194 8.78 0.50 32.15
C PRO A 194 9.86 -0.34 31.46
N LEU A 195 11.11 0.12 31.52
CA LEU A 195 12.27 -0.67 31.13
C LEU A 195 12.83 -1.29 32.40
N ALA A 196 12.78 -2.62 32.49
CA ALA A 196 13.51 -3.30 33.54
C ALA A 196 15.00 -2.98 33.38
N SER A 197 15.62 -2.44 34.44
CA SER A 197 17.08 -2.36 34.51
C SER A 197 17.60 -3.78 34.38
N SER A 198 18.30 -4.07 33.28
CA SER A 198 19.00 -5.34 33.14
C SER A 198 20.17 -5.31 34.12
N ALA A 199 19.92 -5.68 35.37
CA ALA A 199 20.98 -6.05 36.28
C ALA A 199 21.76 -7.21 35.61
N PRO A 200 23.11 -7.16 35.56
CA PRO A 200 23.87 -8.27 35.04
C PRO A 200 23.54 -9.50 35.88
N ALA A 201 23.10 -10.57 35.21
CA ALA A 201 22.95 -11.87 35.86
C ALA A 201 24.36 -12.32 36.26
N HIS A 202 24.73 -12.09 37.52
CA HIS A 202 25.88 -12.72 38.13
C HIS A 202 25.60 -14.23 38.18
N VAL A 203 26.30 -14.98 37.32
CA VAL A 203 26.53 -16.42 37.45
C VAL A 203 27.98 -16.61 37.86
#